data_AF-A0A829A6S0-F1
#
_entry.id   AF-A0A829A6S0-F1
#
_cell.length_a   1.000
_cell.length_b   1.000
_cell.length_c   1.000
_cell.angle_alpha   90.00
_cell.angle_beta   90.00
_cell.angle_gamma   90.00
#
_symmetry.space_group_name_H-M   'P 1'
#
loop_
_entity.id
_entity.type
_entity.pdbx_description
1 polymer ?
#
loop_
_entity_poly.entity_id
_entity_poly.type
_entity_poly.pdbx_seq_one_letter_code
_entity_poly.pdbx_strand_id
1 'polypeptide(L)'
;MKERSFLSPVTENFLHAIGVGKVSYELAKKFEVDPKCAFVAGVLHDLGGAIPDSDRVEVAELYHIPLFKEEKMIPMLVHAKQGEFFARNLFKIEDPEILNAILYHTTCIDDASSLVKIVFIADKIHWDRNEEPPYLKELLKALEQSLDEGCKYFLEWLW
;
A
#
# COMPACT_ATOMS: atom_id res chain seq x y z
N MET A 1 20.18 -8.32 22.17
CA MET A 1 18.88 -8.83 21.65
C MET A 1 17.68 -8.12 22.31
N LYS A 2 17.65 -6.79 22.33
CA LYS A 2 16.50 -5.96 22.78
C LYS A 2 15.70 -5.37 21.59
N GLU A 3 16.04 -5.72 20.35
CA GLU A 3 15.62 -4.97 19.15
C GLU A 3 14.33 -5.46 18.47
N ARG A 4 13.50 -6.30 19.12
CA ARG A 4 12.35 -6.92 18.43
C ARG A 4 11.03 -6.90 19.23
N SER A 5 10.90 -6.03 20.23
CA SER A 5 9.67 -5.93 21.04
C SER A 5 8.47 -5.30 20.32
N PHE A 6 8.64 -4.87 19.06
CA PHE A 6 7.68 -4.03 18.35
C PHE A 6 6.97 -4.75 17.18
N LEU A 7 7.22 -6.03 16.90
CA LEU A 7 6.65 -6.69 15.72
C LEU A 7 5.29 -7.35 16.03
N SER A 8 4.30 -7.11 15.16
CA SER A 8 2.98 -7.79 15.18
C SER A 8 3.10 -9.29 14.83
N PRO A 9 2.04 -10.10 15.06
CA PRO A 9 2.03 -11.50 14.63
C PRO A 9 2.26 -11.61 13.10
N VAL A 10 3.36 -12.29 12.75
CA VAL A 10 3.93 -12.33 11.38
C VAL A 10 2.98 -12.93 10.34
N THR A 11 1.98 -13.71 10.74
CA THR A 11 1.20 -14.54 9.82
C THR A 11 0.14 -13.79 9.02
N GLU A 12 -0.59 -12.85 9.63
CA GLU A 12 -1.70 -12.16 8.95
C GLU A 12 -1.19 -11.11 7.97
N ASN A 13 -0.26 -10.24 8.41
CA ASN A 13 0.36 -9.22 7.56
C ASN A 13 1.10 -9.84 6.36
N PHE A 14 1.71 -11.02 6.54
CA PHE A 14 2.36 -11.72 5.43
C PHE A 14 1.34 -12.24 4.40
N LEU A 15 0.24 -12.82 4.86
CA LEU A 15 -0.81 -13.32 3.95
C LEU A 15 -1.46 -12.16 3.19
N HIS A 16 -1.74 -11.05 3.86
CA HIS A 16 -2.22 -9.82 3.24
C HIS A 16 -1.26 -9.34 2.15
N ALA A 17 0.02 -9.13 2.49
CA ALA A 17 1.03 -8.65 1.55
C ALA A 17 1.13 -9.53 0.29
N ILE A 18 1.17 -10.86 0.46
CA ILE A 18 1.19 -11.79 -0.68
C ILE A 18 -0.12 -11.73 -1.49
N GLY A 19 -1.25 -11.56 -0.80
CA GLY A 19 -2.57 -11.39 -1.41
C GLY A 19 -2.67 -10.14 -2.29
N VAL A 20 -2.31 -8.98 -1.74
CA VAL A 20 -2.23 -7.71 -2.47
C VAL A 20 -1.27 -7.80 -3.63
N GLY A 21 -0.11 -8.44 -3.45
CA GLY A 21 0.84 -8.72 -4.54
C GLY A 21 0.20 -9.48 -5.70
N LYS A 22 -0.56 -10.55 -5.42
CA LYS A 22 -1.25 -11.34 -6.45
C LYS A 22 -2.34 -10.55 -7.16
N VAL A 23 -3.15 -9.78 -6.43
CA VAL A 23 -4.18 -8.92 -7.04
C VAL A 23 -3.52 -7.85 -7.91
N SER A 24 -2.44 -7.22 -7.44
CA SER A 24 -1.66 -6.24 -8.19
C SER A 24 -1.11 -6.82 -9.49
N TYR A 25 -0.59 -8.04 -9.46
CA TYR A 25 -0.10 -8.76 -10.64
C TYR A 25 -1.20 -8.97 -11.70
N GLU A 26 -2.39 -9.41 -11.28
CA GLU A 26 -3.50 -9.66 -12.22
C GLU A 26 -4.10 -8.35 -12.77
N LEU A 27 -4.22 -7.30 -11.96
CA LEU A 27 -4.62 -5.98 -12.44
C LEU A 27 -3.60 -5.41 -13.43
N ALA A 28 -2.30 -5.57 -13.16
CA ALA A 28 -1.25 -5.09 -14.06
C ALA A 28 -1.30 -5.76 -15.43
N LYS A 29 -1.58 -7.08 -15.48
CA LYS A 29 -1.84 -7.78 -16.75
C LYS A 29 -3.04 -7.21 -17.49
N LYS A 30 -4.13 -6.88 -16.77
CA LYS A 30 -5.35 -6.31 -17.36
C LYS A 30 -5.11 -4.92 -17.95
N PHE A 31 -4.31 -4.10 -17.29
CA PHE A 31 -4.07 -2.69 -17.64
C PHE A 31 -2.70 -2.42 -18.28
N GLU A 32 -2.05 -3.45 -18.83
CA GLU A 32 -0.79 -3.35 -19.59
C GLU A 32 0.37 -2.68 -18.84
N VAL A 33 0.45 -2.90 -17.52
CA VAL A 33 1.57 -2.52 -16.64
C VAL A 33 2.47 -3.73 -16.39
N ASP A 34 3.77 -3.55 -16.14
CA ASP A 34 4.68 -4.67 -15.81
C ASP A 34 4.15 -5.44 -14.58
N PRO A 35 3.69 -6.70 -14.75
CA PRO A 35 3.10 -7.45 -13.66
C PRO A 35 4.08 -7.78 -12.54
N LYS A 36 5.38 -7.90 -12.84
CA LYS A 36 6.41 -8.18 -11.84
C LYS A 36 6.63 -6.97 -10.94
N CYS A 37 6.70 -5.77 -11.52
CA CYS A 37 6.80 -4.53 -10.76
C CYS A 37 5.56 -4.35 -9.86
N ALA A 38 4.36 -4.61 -10.39
CA ALA A 38 3.12 -4.58 -9.62
C ALA A 38 3.08 -5.59 -8.48
N PHE A 39 3.54 -6.82 -8.72
CA PHE A 39 3.64 -7.83 -7.66
C PHE A 39 4.61 -7.39 -6.56
N VAL A 40 5.80 -6.90 -6.92
CA VAL A 40 6.80 -6.43 -5.94
C VAL A 40 6.27 -5.26 -5.13
N ALA A 41 5.71 -4.24 -5.80
CA ALA A 41 5.12 -3.09 -5.11
C ALA A 41 3.99 -3.51 -4.17
N GLY A 42 3.09 -4.40 -4.63
CA GLY A 42 1.99 -4.92 -3.82
C GLY A 42 2.44 -5.78 -2.64
N VAL A 43 3.51 -6.56 -2.75
CA VAL A 43 4.05 -7.31 -1.60
C VAL A 43 4.72 -6.40 -0.57
N LEU A 44 5.33 -5.30 -1.02
CA LEU A 44 6.10 -4.41 -0.15
C LEU A 44 5.33 -3.19 0.33
N HIS A 45 4.08 -2.98 -0.12
CA HIS A 45 3.30 -1.77 0.16
C HIS A 45 3.18 -1.48 1.66
N ASP A 46 3.04 -2.54 2.46
CA ASP A 46 2.74 -2.48 3.88
C ASP A 46 3.94 -2.83 4.79
N LEU A 47 5.17 -2.71 4.29
CA LEU A 47 6.38 -2.97 5.10
C LEU A 47 6.41 -2.14 6.40
N GLY A 48 5.90 -0.91 6.38
CA GLY A 48 5.78 -0.07 7.57
C GLY A 48 4.75 -0.57 8.58
N GLY A 49 3.81 -1.42 8.18
CA GLY A 49 2.80 -2.05 9.04
C GLY A 49 3.41 -3.01 10.07
N ALA A 50 4.68 -3.40 9.92
CA ALA A 50 5.42 -4.13 10.94
C ALA A 50 5.73 -3.29 12.19
N ILE A 51 5.64 -1.96 12.09
CA ILE A 51 5.82 -1.03 13.21
C ILE A 51 4.46 -0.73 13.85
N PRO A 52 4.31 -0.86 15.18
CA PRO A 52 3.07 -0.56 15.88
C PRO A 52 2.72 0.91 15.71
N ASP A 53 1.42 1.22 15.60
CA ASP A 53 0.92 2.59 15.45
C ASP A 53 1.48 3.55 16.51
N SER A 54 1.68 3.09 17.75
CA SER A 54 2.24 3.88 18.85
C SER A 54 3.67 4.36 18.61
N ASP A 55 4.44 3.63 17.80
CA ASP A 55 5.88 3.81 17.65
C ASP A 55 6.23 4.44 16.29
N ARG A 56 5.25 4.56 15.37
CA ARG A 56 5.52 5.00 13.99
C ARG A 56 6.16 6.38 13.91
N VAL A 57 5.71 7.34 14.71
CA VAL A 57 6.27 8.71 14.71
C VAL A 57 7.71 8.70 15.24
N GLU A 58 7.96 8.00 16.35
CA GLU A 58 9.31 7.91 16.94
C GLU A 58 10.28 7.22 15.97
N VAL A 59 9.86 6.13 15.34
CA VAL A 59 10.68 5.41 14.35
C VAL A 59 10.94 6.27 13.12
N ALA A 60 9.95 7.03 12.64
CA ALA A 60 10.16 7.95 11.54
C ALA A 60 11.19 9.04 11.88
N GLU A 61 11.14 9.60 13.10
CA GLU A 61 12.11 10.59 13.57
C GLU A 61 13.52 10.00 13.71
N LEU A 62 13.64 8.77 14.22
CA LEU A 62 14.91 8.03 14.34
C LEU A 62 15.60 7.82 12.99
N TYR A 63 14.82 7.49 11.95
CA TYR A 63 15.35 7.26 10.59
C TYR A 63 15.32 8.51 9.71
N HIS A 64 14.99 9.69 10.27
CA HIS A 64 14.89 10.96 9.54
C HIS A 64 13.91 10.92 8.35
N ILE A 65 12.82 10.16 8.48
CA ILE A 65 11.73 10.11 7.51
C ILE A 65 10.88 11.37 7.69
N PRO A 66 10.69 12.20 6.64
CA PRO A 66 9.97 13.47 6.76
C PRO A 66 8.47 13.24 6.94
N LEU A 67 7.91 13.76 8.03
CA LEU A 67 6.48 13.70 8.34
C LEU A 67 5.81 15.08 8.25
N PHE A 68 4.60 15.10 7.72
CA PHE A 68 3.66 16.20 7.82
C PHE A 68 3.02 16.25 9.21
N LYS A 69 2.42 17.39 9.55
CA LYS A 69 1.74 17.56 10.84
C LYS A 69 0.55 16.59 10.96
N GLU A 70 -0.16 16.40 9.86
CA GLU A 70 -1.33 15.55 9.72
C GLU A 70 -0.98 14.08 9.97
N GLU A 71 0.16 13.62 9.46
CA GLU A 71 0.66 12.25 9.68
C GLU A 71 1.07 12.02 11.14
N LYS A 72 1.53 13.05 11.86
CA LYS A 72 1.75 12.96 13.31
C LYS A 72 0.43 12.89 14.10
N MET A 73 -0.63 13.52 13.60
CA MET A 73 -1.98 13.46 14.20
C MET A 73 -2.69 12.15 13.88
N ILE A 74 -2.39 11.54 12.73
CA ILE A 74 -2.93 10.25 12.28
C ILE A 74 -1.74 9.32 12.00
N PRO A 75 -1.08 8.77 13.04
CA PRO A 75 0.12 7.93 12.90
C PRO A 75 -0.09 6.72 12.00
N MET A 76 -1.35 6.30 11.81
CA MET A 76 -1.67 5.22 10.92
C MET A 76 -1.14 5.47 9.51
N LEU A 77 -1.19 6.71 8.97
CA LEU A 77 -0.72 7.05 7.63
C LEU A 77 0.81 6.95 7.44
N VAL A 78 1.57 6.94 8.53
CA VAL A 78 3.05 6.95 8.49
C VAL A 78 3.62 5.65 7.90
N HIS A 79 2.87 4.55 7.94
CA HIS A 79 3.35 3.25 7.47
C HIS A 79 3.74 3.26 5.99
N ALA A 80 3.06 4.03 5.14
CA ALA A 80 3.37 4.09 3.71
C ALA A 80 4.77 4.70 3.46
N LYS A 81 5.10 5.79 4.16
CA LYS A 81 6.44 6.41 4.13
C LYS A 81 7.52 5.51 4.70
N GLN A 82 7.20 4.81 5.79
CA GLN A 82 8.10 3.81 6.35
C GLN A 82 8.31 2.64 5.39
N GLY A 83 7.25 2.19 4.72
CA GLY A 83 7.28 1.13 3.74
C GLY A 83 8.20 1.48 2.56
N GLU A 84 8.06 2.69 2.01
CA GLU A 84 8.95 3.19 0.95
C GLU A 84 10.40 3.23 1.44
N PHE A 85 10.64 3.79 2.63
CA PHE A 85 11.97 3.89 3.20
C PHE A 85 12.63 2.51 3.37
N PHE A 86 11.90 1.52 3.91
CA PHE A 86 12.45 0.17 4.10
C PHE A 86 12.58 -0.60 2.80
N ALA A 87 11.67 -0.44 1.83
CA ALA A 87 11.81 -1.02 0.50
C ALA A 87 13.10 -0.54 -0.18
N ARG A 88 13.38 0.76 -0.11
CA ARG A 88 14.62 1.35 -0.62
C ARG A 88 15.86 0.86 0.14
N ASN A 89 15.84 0.93 1.46
CA ASN A 89 17.05 0.72 2.26
C ASN A 89 17.38 -0.76 2.52
N LEU A 90 16.37 -1.61 2.73
CA LEU A 90 16.56 -3.04 3.04
C LEU A 90 16.56 -3.90 1.78
N PHE A 91 15.61 -3.66 0.86
CA PHE A 91 15.44 -4.47 -0.36
C PHE A 91 16.15 -3.89 -1.58
N LYS A 92 16.78 -2.72 -1.45
CA LYS A 92 17.53 -2.04 -2.53
C LYS A 92 16.68 -1.80 -3.78
N ILE A 93 15.39 -1.51 -3.58
CA ILE A 93 14.54 -1.04 -4.66
C ILE A 93 14.97 0.36 -5.04
N GLU A 94 15.32 0.55 -6.30
CA GLU A 94 15.75 1.84 -6.87
C GLU A 94 14.73 2.40 -7.87
N ASP A 95 13.79 1.57 -8.34
CA ASP A 95 12.76 1.98 -9.28
C ASP A 95 11.77 2.97 -8.62
N PRO A 96 11.72 4.24 -9.08
CA PRO A 96 10.84 5.25 -8.50
C PRO A 96 9.36 4.90 -8.66
N GLU A 97 8.96 4.15 -9.69
CA GLU A 97 7.56 3.76 -9.87
C GLU A 97 7.12 2.79 -8.78
N ILE A 98 7.96 1.79 -8.44
CA ILE A 98 7.69 0.85 -7.34
C ILE A 98 7.63 1.59 -6.01
N LEU A 99 8.59 2.48 -5.77
CA LEU A 99 8.68 3.24 -4.51
C LEU A 99 7.49 4.20 -4.35
N ASN A 100 7.06 4.87 -5.43
CA ASN A 100 5.86 5.71 -5.42
C ASN A 100 4.60 4.88 -5.17
N ALA A 101 4.49 3.70 -5.78
CA ALA A 101 3.34 2.83 -5.55
C ALA A 101 3.24 2.37 -4.09
N ILE A 102 4.37 2.11 -3.43
CA ILE A 102 4.42 1.84 -1.98
C ILE A 102 4.07 3.10 -1.19
N LEU A 103 4.64 4.26 -1.52
CA LEU A 103 4.44 5.51 -0.78
C LEU A 103 2.99 6.00 -0.81
N TYR A 104 2.29 5.80 -1.92
CA TYR A 104 0.95 6.37 -2.15
C TYR A 104 -0.17 5.31 -2.13
N HIS A 105 0.09 4.07 -1.72
CA HIS A 105 -0.94 3.01 -1.73
C HIS A 105 -2.12 3.29 -0.78
N THR A 106 -1.94 4.12 0.25
CA THR A 106 -3.01 4.45 1.22
C THR A 106 -3.89 5.60 0.73
N THR A 107 -3.28 6.66 0.18
CA THR A 107 -3.96 7.93 -0.12
C THR A 107 -4.19 8.18 -1.60
N CYS A 108 -3.51 7.42 -2.48
CA CYS A 108 -3.28 7.81 -3.86
C CYS A 108 -2.59 9.18 -3.95
N ILE A 109 -2.44 9.71 -5.18
CA ILE A 109 -1.93 11.05 -5.47
C ILE A 109 -2.58 11.57 -6.76
N ASP A 110 -2.60 12.88 -6.92
CA ASP A 110 -2.98 13.51 -8.20
C ASP A 110 -2.03 13.06 -9.31
N ASP A 111 -2.55 12.90 -10.53
CA ASP A 111 -1.81 12.35 -11.68
C ASP A 111 -1.06 11.03 -11.39
N ALA A 112 -1.60 10.17 -10.50
CA ALA A 112 -0.99 8.90 -10.14
C ALA A 112 -0.68 8.02 -11.36
N SER A 113 0.51 7.41 -11.35
CA SER A 113 0.88 6.42 -12.36
C SER A 113 -0.01 5.18 -12.27
N SER A 114 -0.10 4.42 -13.36
CA SER A 114 -0.90 3.19 -13.39
C SER A 114 -0.46 2.19 -12.30
N LEU A 115 0.84 2.14 -11.98
CA LEU A 115 1.35 1.27 -10.92
C LEU A 115 0.86 1.69 -9.53
N VAL A 116 0.87 2.99 -9.23
CA VAL A 116 0.33 3.55 -7.98
C VAL A 116 -1.16 3.20 -7.84
N LYS A 117 -1.94 3.44 -8.91
CA LYS A 117 -3.37 3.13 -8.95
C LYS A 117 -3.66 1.65 -8.76
N ILE A 118 -2.88 0.77 -9.39
CA ILE A 118 -3.00 -0.68 -9.25
C ILE A 118 -2.80 -1.10 -7.80
N VAL A 119 -1.71 -0.67 -7.15
CA VAL A 119 -1.43 -1.08 -5.77
C VAL A 119 -2.46 -0.49 -4.80
N PHE A 120 -2.83 0.79 -4.99
CA PHE A 120 -3.88 1.46 -4.22
C PHE A 120 -5.19 0.67 -4.23
N ILE A 121 -5.64 0.20 -5.40
CA ILE A 121 -6.88 -0.56 -5.57
C ILE A 121 -6.73 -2.02 -5.13
N ALA A 122 -5.60 -2.65 -5.43
CA ALA A 122 -5.35 -4.04 -5.07
C ALA A 122 -5.46 -4.27 -3.55
N ASP A 123 -4.95 -3.32 -2.76
CA ASP A 123 -5.08 -3.31 -1.31
C ASP A 123 -6.55 -3.27 -0.85
N LYS A 124 -7.42 -2.55 -1.56
CA LYS A 124 -8.86 -2.48 -1.23
C LYS A 124 -9.65 -3.71 -1.71
N ILE A 125 -9.17 -4.37 -2.76
CA ILE A 125 -9.75 -5.63 -3.26
C ILE A 125 -9.35 -6.80 -2.35
N HIS A 126 -8.08 -6.89 -1.96
CA HIS A 126 -7.59 -7.92 -1.05
C HIS A 126 -7.84 -7.53 0.40
N TRP A 127 -9.06 -7.78 0.84
CA TRP A 127 -9.57 -7.36 2.12
C TRP A 127 -9.34 -8.39 3.22
N ASP A 128 -8.76 -7.95 4.34
CA ASP A 128 -8.36 -8.84 5.44
C ASP A 128 -9.44 -9.11 6.48
N ARG A 129 -10.69 -8.68 6.23
CA ARG A 129 -11.80 -8.97 7.16
C ARG A 129 -12.64 -10.13 6.64
N ASN A 130 -13.34 -10.77 7.57
CA ASN A 130 -14.18 -11.95 7.29
C ASN A 130 -15.38 -11.66 6.38
N GLU A 131 -15.74 -10.39 6.20
CA GLU A 131 -16.89 -9.95 5.40
C GLU A 131 -16.43 -9.31 4.10
N GLU A 132 -17.21 -9.46 3.04
CA GLU A 132 -16.93 -8.82 1.76
C GLU A 132 -16.97 -7.28 1.90
N PRO A 133 -16.01 -6.53 1.30
CA PRO A 133 -16.06 -5.08 1.36
C PRO A 133 -17.34 -4.57 0.68
N PRO A 134 -18.09 -3.65 1.29
CA PRO A 134 -19.38 -3.19 0.78
C PRO A 134 -19.28 -2.50 -0.59
N TYR A 135 -18.09 -1.99 -0.94
CA TYR A 135 -17.79 -1.34 -2.21
C TYR A 135 -17.33 -2.31 -3.31
N LEU A 136 -17.01 -3.57 -3.00
CA LEU A 136 -16.26 -4.46 -3.91
C LEU A 136 -16.96 -4.65 -5.25
N LYS A 137 -18.27 -4.95 -5.22
CA LYS A 137 -19.04 -5.25 -6.43
C LYS A 137 -19.03 -4.09 -7.43
N GLU A 138 -19.25 -2.88 -6.97
CA GLU A 138 -19.31 -1.71 -7.85
C GLU A 138 -17.90 -1.22 -8.22
N LEU A 139 -16.91 -1.40 -7.34
CA LEU A 139 -15.49 -1.18 -7.65
C LEU A 139 -15.03 -2.07 -8.82
N LEU A 140 -15.34 -3.37 -8.79
CA LEU A 140 -15.00 -4.29 -9.88
C LEU A 140 -15.67 -3.90 -11.19
N LYS A 141 -16.93 -3.42 -11.17
CA LYS A 141 -17.59 -2.90 -12.38
C LYS A 141 -16.94 -1.63 -12.91
N ALA A 142 -16.51 -0.73 -12.02
CA ALA A 142 -15.79 0.48 -12.43
C ALA A 142 -14.45 0.13 -13.10
N LEU A 143 -13.75 -0.89 -12.59
CA LEU A 143 -12.52 -1.43 -13.17
C LEU A 143 -12.73 -2.13 -14.52
N GLU A 144 -13.96 -2.44 -14.94
CA GLU A 144 -14.23 -2.88 -16.31
C GLU A 144 -14.22 -1.71 -17.31
N GLN A 145 -14.39 -0.47 -16.84
CA GLN A 145 -14.33 0.72 -17.68
C GLN A 145 -12.90 1.23 -17.82
N SER A 146 -12.23 1.46 -16.70
CA SER A 146 -10.81 1.82 -16.66
C SER A 146 -10.26 1.72 -15.23
N LEU A 147 -8.93 1.74 -15.10
CA LEU A 147 -8.27 1.85 -13.81
C LEU A 147 -8.65 3.15 -13.08
N ASP A 148 -8.79 4.25 -13.83
CA ASP A 148 -9.16 5.56 -13.29
C ASP A 148 -10.57 5.59 -12.73
N GLU A 149 -11.54 4.97 -13.42
CA GLU A 149 -12.90 4.83 -12.92
C GLU A 149 -12.94 3.98 -11.64
N GLY A 150 -12.12 2.93 -11.55
CA GLY A 150 -11.96 2.16 -10.32
C GLY A 150 -11.47 3.00 -9.14
N CYS A 151 -10.39 3.76 -9.34
CA CYS A 151 -9.85 4.66 -8.31
C CYS A 151 -10.86 5.74 -7.91
N LYS A 152 -11.50 6.38 -8.89
CA LYS A 152 -12.51 7.40 -8.67
C LYS A 152 -13.69 6.85 -7.86
N TYR A 153 -14.23 5.71 -8.24
CA TYR A 153 -15.34 5.08 -7.51
C TYR A 153 -14.98 4.83 -6.05
N PHE A 154 -13.80 4.26 -5.77
CA PHE A 154 -13.39 3.99 -4.38
C PHE A 154 -13.19 5.28 -3.58
N LEU A 155 -12.60 6.32 -4.19
CA LEU A 155 -12.42 7.62 -3.54
C LEU A 155 -13.76 8.28 -3.25
N GLU A 156 -14.72 8.25 -4.18
CA GLU A 156 -16.08 8.75 -3.96
C GLU A 156 -16.84 7.94 -2.90
N TRP A 157 -16.59 6.64 -2.77
CA TRP A 157 -17.20 5.81 -1.73
C TRP A 157 -16.69 6.13 -0.31
N LEU A 158 -15.46 6.63 -0.19
CA LEU A 158 -14.84 6.94 1.10
C LEU A 158 -15.44 8.19 1.78
N TRP A 159 -16.06 9.09 1.00
CA TRP A 159 -16.58 10.40 1.44
C TRP A 159 -18.10 10.49 1.32
#